data_AF-T0Z4W8-F1
#
_entry.id   AF-T0Z4W8-F1
#
_cell.length_a   1.000
_cell.length_b   1.000
_cell.length_c   1.000
_cell.angle_alpha   90.00
_cell.angle_beta   90.00
_cell.angle_gamma   90.00
#
_symmetry.space_group_name_H-M   'P 1'
#
loop_
_entity.id
_entity.type
_entity.pdbx_description
1 polymer ?
#
loop_
_entity_poly.entity_id
_entity_poly.type
_entity_poly.pdbx_seq_one_letter_code
_entity_poly.pdbx_strand_id
1 'polypeptide(L)'
;LLTSDEEGVAEHGVRRVAEHFRETGQRIDWCVVGEPSSRERLGDLLRIGRRGSLTGRLSVRGVQGHVAYPEKARNPIHQTPPRWPSCR
;
A
#
# COMPACT_ATOMS: atom_id res chain seq x y z
N LEU A 1 13.40 5.58 -19.69
CA LEU A 1 13.47 6.00 -18.28
C LEU A 1 13.93 4.80 -17.49
N LEU A 2 15.00 4.94 -16.71
CA LEU A 2 15.59 3.87 -15.90
C LEU A 2 15.75 4.40 -14.48
N THR A 3 15.52 3.55 -13.48
CA THR A 3 15.75 3.89 -12.07
C THR A 3 16.52 2.76 -11.39
N SER A 4 17.30 3.12 -10.38
CA SER A 4 17.99 2.18 -9.49
C SER A 4 17.26 1.97 -8.15
N ASP A 5 16.13 2.65 -7.93
CA ASP A 5 15.36 2.66 -6.67
C ASP A 5 13.90 2.27 -6.94
N GLU A 6 13.69 1.08 -7.50
CA GLU A 6 12.35 0.52 -7.74
C GLU A 6 11.89 -0.38 -6.58
N GLU A 7 12.78 -1.24 -6.08
CA GLU A 7 12.51 -2.21 -5.01
C GLU A 7 12.53 -1.59 -3.60
N GLY A 8 13.01 -0.34 -3.49
CA GLY A 8 13.18 0.39 -2.24
C GLY A 8 11.95 1.21 -1.86
N VAL A 9 12.18 2.32 -1.16
CA VAL A 9 11.11 3.27 -0.81
C VAL A 9 10.61 4.03 -2.05
N ALA A 10 11.37 3.98 -3.16
CA ALA A 10 11.04 4.58 -4.45
C ALA A 10 10.79 6.11 -4.38
N GLU A 11 11.41 6.79 -3.41
CA GLU A 11 11.23 8.23 -3.19
C GLU A 11 12.01 9.08 -4.19
N HIS A 12 13.16 8.58 -4.65
CA HIS A 12 14.09 9.29 -5.54
C HIS A 12 14.15 8.71 -6.95
N GLY A 13 13.42 7.63 -7.21
CA GLY A 13 13.40 6.96 -8.50
C GLY A 13 12.48 7.63 -9.53
N VAL A 14 11.67 6.81 -10.21
CA VAL A 14 10.78 7.23 -11.31
C VAL A 14 9.87 8.39 -10.94
N ARG A 15 9.45 8.49 -9.67
CA ARG A 15 8.56 9.55 -9.18
C ARG A 15 9.11 10.96 -9.44
N ARG A 16 10.38 11.20 -9.11
CA ARG A 16 11.01 12.53 -9.32
C ARG A 16 11.18 12.88 -10.78
N VAL A 17 11.51 11.88 -11.61
CA VAL A 17 11.65 12.09 -13.06
C VAL A 17 10.29 12.40 -13.70
N ALA A 18 9.23 11.73 -13.24
CA ALA A 18 7.87 12.02 -13.67
C ALA A 18 7.41 13.42 -13.23
N GLU A 19 7.75 13.85 -12.01
CA GLU A 19 7.53 15.23 -11.54
C GLU A 19 8.26 16.24 -12.43
N HIS A 20 9.54 16.00 -12.72
CA HIS A 20 10.34 16.87 -13.59
C HIS A 20 9.79 16.99 -15.02
N PHE A 21 9.31 15.89 -15.62
CA PHE A 21 8.67 15.94 -16.94
C PHE A 21 7.36 16.73 -16.94
N ARG A 22 6.59 16.66 -15.84
CA ARG A 22 5.39 17.49 -15.68
C ARG A 22 5.74 18.97 -15.58
N GLU A 23 6.82 19.32 -14.88
CA GLU A 23 7.27 20.72 -14.72
C GLU A 23 7.84 21.30 -16.02
N THR A 24 8.59 20.51 -16.77
CA THR A 24 9.21 20.94 -18.04
C THR A 24 8.26 20.87 -19.25
N GLY A 25 7.04 20.36 -19.06
CA GLY A 25 6.05 20.21 -20.13
C GLY A 25 6.33 19.06 -21.10
N GLN A 26 7.27 18.18 -20.76
CA GLN A 26 7.60 17.01 -21.58
C GLN A 26 6.52 15.93 -21.43
N ARG A 27 5.79 15.65 -22.51
CA ARG A 27 4.74 14.62 -22.53
C ARG A 27 5.30 13.26 -22.95
N ILE A 28 4.76 12.21 -22.33
CA ILE A 28 4.99 10.82 -22.73
C ILE A 28 3.66 10.28 -23.23
N ASP A 29 3.56 10.01 -24.54
CA ASP A 29 2.35 9.46 -25.14
C ASP A 29 2.26 7.95 -24.98
N TRP A 30 3.41 7.27 -24.88
CA TRP A 30 3.50 5.81 -24.78
C TRP A 30 4.56 5.40 -23.76
N CYS A 31 4.21 4.47 -22.87
CA CYS A 31 5.13 3.93 -21.88
C CYS A 31 5.01 2.40 -21.87
N VAL A 32 6.14 1.71 -22.04
CA VAL A 32 6.24 0.26 -21.91
C VAL A 32 7.15 -0.02 -20.73
N VAL A 33 6.62 -0.71 -19.72
CA VAL A 33 7.38 -1.11 -18.53
C VAL A 33 7.88 -2.53 -18.75
N GLY A 34 9.21 -2.71 -18.75
CA GLY A 34 9.89 -3.99 -19.01
C GLY A 34 9.87 -4.97 -17.84
N GLU A 35 8.94 -4.84 -16.90
CA GLU A 35 8.81 -5.76 -15.78
C GLU A 35 8.41 -7.17 -16.28
N PRO A 36 8.94 -8.23 -15.66
CA PRO A 36 8.60 -9.60 -16.04
C PRO A 36 7.10 -9.84 -15.81
N SER A 37 6.37 -9.93 -16.91
CA SER A 37 4.91 -10.13 -16.93
C SER A 37 4.52 -11.51 -17.45
N SER A 38 5.37 -12.15 -18.25
CA SER A 38 5.09 -13.44 -18.85
C SER A 38 5.04 -14.60 -17.83
N ARG A 39 4.21 -15.61 -18.08
CA ARG A 39 4.03 -16.76 -17.18
C ARG A 39 4.68 -18.04 -17.71
N GLU A 40 4.27 -18.51 -18.88
CA GLU A 40 4.69 -19.75 -19.52
C GLU A 40 5.48 -19.50 -20.82
N ARG A 41 5.08 -18.49 -21.60
CA ARG A 41 5.73 -18.12 -22.86
C ARG A 41 5.91 -16.62 -22.94
N LEU A 42 7.00 -16.17 -23.59
CA LEU A 42 7.23 -14.74 -23.79
C LEU A 42 6.03 -14.11 -24.51
N GLY A 43 5.44 -13.08 -23.89
CA GLY A 43 4.31 -12.33 -24.43
C GLY A 43 2.92 -12.94 -24.17
N ASP A 44 2.81 -13.98 -23.35
CA ASP A 44 1.51 -14.58 -22.99
C ASP A 44 0.63 -13.67 -22.11
N LEU A 45 1.24 -12.79 -21.33
CA LEU A 45 0.56 -11.90 -20.39
C LEU A 45 1.14 -10.49 -20.47
N LEU A 46 0.26 -9.53 -20.70
CA LEU A 46 0.55 -8.10 -20.70
C LEU A 46 -0.23 -7.43 -19.56
N ARG A 47 0.46 -6.63 -18.74
CA ARG A 47 -0.16 -5.85 -17.66
C ARG A 47 -0.47 -4.43 -18.16
N ILE A 48 -1.76 -4.13 -18.30
CA ILE A 48 -2.25 -2.79 -18.70
C ILE A 48 -2.44 -1.83 -17.50
N GLY A 49 -2.29 -2.33 -16.27
CA GLY A 49 -2.44 -1.54 -15.06
C GLY A 49 -2.17 -2.33 -13.78
N ARG A 50 -2.11 -1.63 -12.65
CA ARG A 50 -1.99 -2.19 -11.30
C ARG A 50 -3.05 -1.63 -10.38
N ARG A 51 -3.39 -2.40 -9.35
CA ARG A 51 -4.23 -1.91 -8.24
C ARG A 51 -3.41 -1.01 -7.35
N GLY A 52 -4.02 0.06 -6.82
CA GLY A 52 -3.44 0.83 -5.73
C GLY A 52 -3.40 0.00 -4.43
N SER A 53 -2.54 0.41 -3.50
CA SER A 53 -2.48 -0.15 -2.15
C SER A 53 -2.92 0.91 -1.14
N LEU A 54 -3.80 0.54 -0.22
CA LEU A 54 -4.24 1.39 0.89
C LEU A 54 -4.09 0.60 2.18
N THR A 55 -3.19 1.04 3.05
CA THR A 55 -2.96 0.42 4.36
C THR A 55 -3.36 1.42 5.45
N GLY A 56 -4.30 1.02 6.32
CA GLY A 56 -4.72 1.81 7.47
C GLY A 56 -4.23 1.19 8.78
N ARG A 57 -3.69 2.01 9.69
CA ARG A 57 -3.36 1.60 11.06
C ARG A 57 -4.39 2.22 12.00
N LEU A 58 -5.17 1.38 12.67
CA LEU A 58 -6.17 1.80 13.66
C LEU A 58 -5.67 1.47 15.07
N SER A 59 -5.69 2.45 15.97
CA SER A 59 -5.38 2.24 17.39
C SER A 59 -6.63 2.48 18.23
N VAL A 60 -7.14 1.43 18.87
CA VAL A 60 -8.29 1.50 19.76
C VAL A 60 -7.79 1.64 21.19
N ARG A 61 -8.12 2.77 21.83
CA ARG A 61 -7.67 3.06 23.20
C ARG A 61 -8.64 2.44 24.20
N GLY A 62 -8.11 1.59 25.07
CA GLY A 62 -8.81 1.04 26.23
C GLY A 62 -8.27 1.59 27.54
N VAL A 63 -8.81 1.10 28.65
CA VAL A 63 -8.30 1.33 30.00
C VAL A 63 -7.89 -0.04 30.54
N GLN A 64 -6.61 -0.20 30.87
CA GLN A 64 -6.09 -1.43 31.44
C GLN A 64 -6.61 -1.59 32.88
N GLY A 65 -7.09 -2.78 33.22
CA GLY A 65 -7.54 -3.11 34.57
C GLY A 65 -7.51 -4.61 34.81
N HIS A 66 -7.77 -5.02 36.06
CA HIS A 66 -7.75 -6.42 36.46
C HIS A 66 -9.03 -7.13 36.00
N VAL A 67 -8.93 -8.36 35.47
CA VAL A 67 -10.10 -9.15 34.98
C VAL A 67 -11.19 -9.34 36.03
N ALA A 68 -10.81 -9.36 37.32
CA ALA A 68 -11.73 -9.50 38.45
C ALA A 68 -12.59 -8.24 38.71
N TYR A 69 -12.22 -7.08 38.16
CA TYR A 69 -12.90 -5.80 38.33
C TYR A 69 -13.16 -5.15 36.96
N PRO A 70 -14.04 -5.75 36.13
CA PRO A 70 -14.29 -5.30 34.76
C PRO A 70 -14.83 -3.86 34.71
N GLU A 71 -15.49 -3.38 35.76
CA GLU A 71 -15.98 -2.01 35.89
C GLU A 71 -14.86 -0.95 35.95
N LYS A 72 -13.63 -1.36 36.27
CA LYS A 72 -12.44 -0.49 36.29
C LYS A 72 -11.62 -0.57 35.00
N ALA A 73 -12.00 -1.44 34.07
CA ALA A 73 -11.32 -1.65 32.80
C ALA A 73 -12.20 -1.26 31.61
N ARG A 74 -11.58 -0.87 30.50
CA ARG A 74 -12.25 -0.68 29.21
C ARG A 74 -11.53 -1.48 28.15
N ASN A 75 -12.04 -2.67 27.83
CA ASN A 75 -11.42 -3.54 26.84
C ASN A 75 -11.60 -2.97 25.43
N PRO A 76 -10.51 -2.65 24.70
CA PRO A 76 -10.60 -2.11 23.34
C PRO A 76 -11.22 -3.12 22.34
N ILE A 77 -11.11 -4.42 22.59
CA ILE A 77 -11.68 -5.48 21.74
C ILE A 77 -13.21 -5.47 21.80
N HIS A 78 -13.80 -5.17 22.96
CA HIS A 78 -15.25 -5.10 23.09
C HIS A 78 -15.83 -3.82 22.46
N GLN A 79 -14.99 -2.80 22.27
CA GLN A 79 -15.37 -1.50 21.71
C GLN A 79 -15.19 -1.44 20.19
N THR A 80 -14.44 -2.37 19.59
CA THR A 80 -14.40 -2.51 18.14
C THR A 80 -15.75 -3.02 17.62
N PRO A 81 -16.27 -2.45 16.51
CA PRO A 81 -17.53 -2.90 15.95
C PRO A 81 -17.47 -4.39 15.54
N PRO A 82 -18.58 -5.14 15.67
CA PRO A 82 -18.62 -6.60 15.53
C PRO A 82 -18.23 -7.15 14.16
N ARG A 83 -18.01 -6.28 13.16
CA ARG A 83 -17.62 -6.63 11.80
C ARG A 83 -16.10 -6.66 11.56
N TRP A 84 -15.26 -6.52 12.58
CA TRP A 84 -13.81 -6.65 12.43
C TRP A 84 -13.41 -8.13 12.23
N PRO A 85 -12.97 -8.56 11.03
CA PRO A 85 -12.85 -9.99 10.71
C PRO A 85 -11.66 -10.70 11.37
N SER A 86 -10.73 -9.97 12.00
CA SER A 86 -9.44 -10.51 12.44
C SER A 86 -9.29 -10.66 13.96
N CYS A 87 -10.39 -10.73 14.71
CA CYS A 87 -10.34 -10.91 16.18
C CYS A 87 -11.02 -12.22 16.64
N ARG A 88 -10.85 -13.29 15.86
CA ARG A 88 -10.97 -14.67 16.37
C ARG A 88 -9.58 -15.27 16.52
#